data_AF-A0A1L5KPF4-F1
#
_entry.id   AF-A0A1L5KPF4-F1
#
_cell.length_a   1.000
_cell.length_b   1.000
_cell.length_c   1.000
_cell.angle_alpha   90.00
_cell.angle_beta   90.00
_cell.angle_gamma   90.00
#
_symmetry.space_group_name_H-M   'P 1'
#
loop_
_entity.id
_entity.type
_entity.pdbx_description
1 polymer ?
#
loop_
_entity_poly.entity_id
_entity_poly.type
_entity_poly.pdbx_seq_one_letter_code
_entity_poly.pdbx_strand_id
1 'polypeptide(L)'
;GLLTGMPLGESTAIASGLGWYSLSGVTIGNLAGAQAGSIAFLSNLLREIFSFFSIPWISKKLNYYTCIAPAGATSEDTTLPMMIRYTNEETVVLSVFNGVICSALVPFLISFCYNIF
;
A
#
# COMPACT_ATOMS: atom_id res chain seq x y z
N GLY A 1 -9.68 2.78 12.96
CA GLY A 1 -10.85 2.10 13.51
C GLY A 1 -10.88 2.24 15.01
N LEU A 2 -10.29 1.29 15.73
CA LEU A 2 -10.40 1.17 17.20
C LEU A 2 -10.06 2.46 17.98
N LEU A 3 -8.99 3.18 17.61
CA LEU A 3 -8.59 4.42 18.29
C LEU A 3 -9.42 5.64 17.90
N THR A 4 -9.98 5.65 16.69
CA THR A 4 -10.67 6.82 16.10
C THR A 4 -12.18 6.72 16.17
N GLY A 5 -12.73 5.59 16.64
CA GLY A 5 -14.17 5.30 16.61
C GLY A 5 -14.74 5.05 15.21
N MET A 6 -13.89 4.98 14.18
CA MET A 6 -14.32 4.74 12.80
C MET A 6 -14.78 3.29 12.63
N PRO A 7 -15.87 3.02 11.87
CA PRO A 7 -16.35 1.68 11.59
C PRO A 7 -15.22 0.76 11.11
N LEU A 8 -15.26 -0.51 11.53
CA LEU A 8 -14.21 -1.47 11.20
C LEU A 8 -14.15 -1.73 9.70
N GLY A 9 -15.29 -1.89 9.02
CA GLY A 9 -15.35 -1.99 7.55
C GLY A 9 -14.64 -0.85 6.83
N GLU A 10 -14.94 0.40 7.17
CA GLU A 10 -14.28 1.56 6.55
C GLU A 10 -12.78 1.60 6.83
N SER A 11 -12.39 1.42 8.10
CA SER A 11 -10.98 1.56 8.48
C SER A 11 -10.09 0.43 7.96
N THR A 12 -10.62 -0.79 7.84
CA THR A 12 -9.92 -1.92 7.23
C THR A 12 -9.87 -1.78 5.72
N ALA A 13 -10.95 -1.32 5.07
CA ALA A 13 -10.95 -1.03 3.63
C ALA A 13 -9.91 0.04 3.27
N ILE A 14 -9.79 1.12 4.07
CA ILE A 14 -8.76 2.15 3.92
C ILE A 14 -7.34 1.55 3.96
N ALA A 15 -7.08 0.65 4.90
CA ALA A 15 -5.78 0.00 5.06
C ALA A 15 -5.46 -0.98 3.92
N SER A 16 -6.47 -1.60 3.32
CA SER A 16 -6.36 -2.55 2.21
C SER A 16 -5.97 -1.93 0.86
N GLY A 17 -5.78 -0.61 0.79
CA GLY A 17 -5.35 0.06 -0.44
C GLY A 17 -3.93 -0.29 -0.91
N LEU A 18 -3.12 -0.90 -0.04
CA LEU A 18 -1.76 -1.40 -0.31
C LEU A 18 -0.83 -0.41 -1.05
N GLY A 19 -1.05 0.90 -0.89
CA GLY A 19 -0.22 1.95 -1.51
C GLY A 19 -0.83 2.51 -2.80
N TRP A 20 -1.85 1.86 -3.37
CA TRP A 20 -2.54 2.34 -4.56
C TRP A 20 -3.55 3.45 -4.22
N TYR A 21 -3.03 4.64 -3.94
CA TYR A 21 -3.81 5.76 -3.41
C TYR A 21 -4.90 6.27 -4.37
N SER A 22 -4.65 6.27 -5.69
CA SER A 22 -5.58 6.78 -6.69
C SER A 22 -6.84 5.92 -6.81
N LEU A 23 -6.66 4.61 -6.91
CA LEU A 23 -7.77 3.66 -6.93
C LEU A 23 -8.49 3.63 -5.57
N SER A 24 -7.74 3.46 -4.48
CA SER A 24 -8.32 3.32 -3.14
C SER A 24 -9.15 4.54 -2.73
N GLY A 25 -8.67 5.75 -3.03
CA GLY A 25 -9.38 6.99 -2.74
C GLY A 25 -10.73 7.09 -3.46
N VAL A 26 -10.76 6.76 -4.76
CA VAL A 26 -11.99 6.81 -5.56
C VAL A 26 -12.96 5.71 -5.16
N THR A 27 -12.48 4.47 -5.00
CA THR A 27 -13.33 3.32 -4.64
C THR A 27 -13.98 3.52 -3.27
N ILE A 28 -13.20 3.91 -2.25
CA ILE A 28 -13.73 4.14 -0.90
C ILE A 28 -14.58 5.41 -0.87
N GLY A 29 -14.23 6.43 -1.65
CA GLY A 29 -15.07 7.63 -1.81
C GLY A 29 -16.47 7.31 -2.30
N ASN A 30 -16.60 6.37 -3.23
CA ASN A 30 -17.89 5.91 -3.75
C ASN A 30 -18.66 5.02 -2.77
N LEU A 31 -17.97 4.26 -1.90
CA LEU A 31 -18.58 3.35 -0.94
C LEU A 31 -18.99 4.02 0.37
N ALA A 32 -18.10 4.84 0.94
CA ALA A 32 -18.21 5.39 2.29
C ALA A 32 -18.18 6.94 2.33
N GLY A 33 -18.25 7.58 1.16
CA GLY A 33 -18.31 9.03 1.02
C GLY A 33 -16.95 9.72 0.92
N ALA A 34 -16.99 11.00 0.54
CA ALA A 34 -15.81 11.80 0.20
C ALA A 34 -14.77 11.91 1.33
N GLN A 35 -15.21 11.95 2.59
CA GLN A 35 -14.29 12.02 3.73
C GLN A 35 -13.46 10.75 3.87
N ALA A 36 -14.09 9.57 3.83
CA ALA A 36 -13.39 8.28 3.90
C ALA A 36 -12.47 8.07 2.69
N GLY A 37 -12.93 8.45 1.48
CA GLY A 37 -12.10 8.42 0.27
C GLY A 37 -10.87 9.33 0.36
N SER A 38 -11.00 10.52 0.95
CA SER A 38 -9.87 11.43 1.17
C SER A 38 -8.85 10.85 2.17
N ILE A 39 -9.33 10.20 3.23
CA ILE A 39 -8.47 9.49 4.19
C ILE A 39 -7.76 8.31 3.50
N ALA A 40 -8.46 7.54 2.68
CA ALA A 40 -7.89 6.43 1.92
C ALA A 40 -6.77 6.89 0.98
N PHE A 41 -7.02 7.96 0.21
CA PHE A 41 -6.03 8.56 -0.67
C PHE A 41 -4.80 9.00 0.13
N LEU A 42 -4.99 9.83 1.16
CA LEU A 42 -3.88 10.43 1.88
C LEU A 42 -3.08 9.39 2.67
N SER A 43 -3.73 8.41 3.30
CA SER A 43 -3.05 7.35 4.05
C SER A 43 -2.17 6.48 3.15
N ASN A 44 -2.67 6.07 1.98
CA ASN A 44 -1.91 5.27 1.03
C ASN A 44 -0.77 6.09 0.36
N LEU A 45 -1.01 7.38 0.08
CA LEU A 45 0.02 8.29 -0.41
C LEU A 45 1.14 8.47 0.62
N LEU A 46 0.79 8.70 1.89
CA LEU A 46 1.77 8.81 2.97
C LEU A 46 2.56 7.52 3.13
N ARG A 47 1.91 6.35 3.04
CA ARG A 47 2.60 5.05 3.08
C ARG A 47 3.64 4.94 1.96
N GLU A 48 3.33 5.38 0.75
CA GLU A 48 4.28 5.40 -0.36
C GLU A 48 5.48 6.30 -0.03
N ILE A 49 5.24 7.53 0.43
CA ILE A 49 6.30 8.47 0.85
C ILE A 49 7.18 7.87 1.95
N PHE A 50 6.58 7.26 2.98
CA PHE A 50 7.33 6.57 4.05
C PHE A 50 8.16 5.40 3.51
N SER A 51 7.71 4.73 2.46
CA SER A 51 8.46 3.64 1.82
C SER A 51 9.75 4.15 1.19
N PHE A 52 9.71 5.29 0.50
CA PHE A 52 10.91 5.92 -0.05
C PHE A 52 11.98 6.22 1.01
N PHE A 53 11.58 6.69 2.20
CA PHE A 53 12.53 6.99 3.26
C PHE A 53 13.01 5.75 4.02
N SER A 54 12.15 4.73 4.15
CA SER A 54 12.47 3.54 4.93
C SER A 54 13.30 2.51 4.15
N ILE A 55 13.11 2.33 2.84
CA ILE A 55 13.85 1.34 2.02
C ILE A 55 15.39 1.49 2.12
N PRO A 56 15.99 2.70 2.00
CA PRO A 56 17.43 2.88 2.18
C PRO A 56 17.94 2.48 3.56
N TRP A 57 17.11 2.61 4.59
CA TRP A 57 17.46 2.24 5.96
C TRP A 57 17.30 0.74 6.20
N ILE A 58 16.19 0.16 5.73
CA ILE A 58 15.87 -1.27 5.82
C ILE A 58 16.94 -2.11 5.10
N SER A 59 17.28 -1.74 3.87
CA SER A 59 18.30 -2.44 3.06
C SER A 59 19.66 -2.52 3.76
N LYS A 60 20.05 -1.49 4.52
CA LYS A 60 21.33 -1.43 5.23
C LYS A 60 21.34 -2.15 6.58
N LYS A 61 20.19 -2.26 7.24
CA LYS A 61 20.08 -2.75 8.63
C LYS A 61 19.46 -4.13 8.76
N LEU A 62 18.66 -4.54 7.79
CA LEU A 62 17.92 -5.81 7.81
C LEU A 62 18.37 -6.67 6.62
N ASN A 63 17.54 -6.81 5.60
CA ASN A 63 17.83 -7.55 4.38
C ASN A 63 17.07 -6.95 3.18
N TYR A 64 17.40 -7.41 1.99
CA TYR A 64 16.83 -6.90 0.74
C TYR A 64 15.36 -7.27 0.55
N TYR A 65 14.96 -8.51 0.85
CA TYR A 65 13.57 -8.94 0.72
C TYR A 65 12.60 -8.15 1.60
N THR A 66 13.04 -7.73 2.80
CA THR A 66 12.23 -6.90 3.71
C THR A 66 11.93 -5.51 3.12
N CYS A 67 12.69 -5.04 2.12
CA CYS A 67 12.40 -3.77 1.44
C CYS A 67 11.11 -3.81 0.60
N ILE A 68 10.62 -5.00 0.23
CA ILE A 68 9.39 -5.16 -0.57
C ILE A 68 8.13 -4.84 0.27
N ALA A 69 8.14 -5.20 1.55
CA ALA A 69 6.99 -5.04 2.45
C ALA A 69 6.47 -3.59 2.62
N PRO A 70 7.33 -2.56 2.88
CA PRO A 70 6.85 -1.19 2.98
C PRO A 70 6.21 -0.71 1.68
N ALA A 71 6.81 -1.04 0.53
CA ALA A 71 6.34 -0.64 -0.80
C ALA A 71 4.96 -1.22 -1.17
N GLY A 72 4.71 -2.52 -0.95
CA GLY A 72 3.40 -3.11 -1.28
C GLY A 72 3.10 -3.04 -2.78
N ALA A 73 1.92 -2.54 -3.18
CA ALA A 73 1.53 -2.42 -4.59
C ALA A 73 2.53 -1.59 -5.40
N THR A 74 3.07 -0.54 -4.81
CA THR A 74 3.95 0.42 -5.49
C THR A 74 5.37 -0.12 -5.74
N SER A 75 5.65 -1.36 -5.34
CA SER A 75 6.92 -2.05 -5.59
C SER A 75 7.12 -2.45 -7.05
N GLU A 76 6.07 -2.41 -7.87
CA GLU A 76 6.15 -2.61 -9.32
C GLU A 76 6.49 -1.34 -10.11
N ASP A 77 6.23 -0.15 -9.57
CA ASP A 77 6.34 1.11 -10.32
C ASP A 77 7.02 2.25 -9.53
N THR A 78 6.34 2.97 -8.64
CA THR A 78 6.82 4.23 -8.06
C THR A 78 8.01 4.00 -7.13
N THR A 79 7.99 2.92 -6.35
CA THR A 79 9.11 2.57 -5.45
C THR A 79 10.12 1.61 -6.09
N LEU A 80 9.89 1.15 -7.33
CA LEU A 80 10.81 0.29 -8.07
C LEU A 80 12.24 0.89 -8.19
N PRO A 81 12.44 2.19 -8.46
CA PRO A 81 13.77 2.79 -8.48
C PRO A 81 14.53 2.65 -7.17
N MET A 82 13.82 2.60 -6.04
CA MET A 82 14.43 2.38 -4.72
C MET A 82 14.89 0.93 -4.57
N MET A 83 14.12 -0.03 -5.06
CA MET A 83 14.53 -1.43 -5.08
C MET A 83 15.77 -1.61 -5.95
N ILE A 84 15.80 -1.03 -7.16
CA ILE A 84 16.96 -1.10 -8.06
C ILE A 84 18.21 -0.50 -7.41
N ARG A 85 18.07 0.63 -6.71
CA ARG A 85 19.22 1.35 -6.14
C ARG A 85 19.78 0.72 -4.85
N TYR A 86 18.94 0.11 -4.03
CA TYR A 86 19.31 -0.32 -2.68
C TYR A 86 19.28 -1.84 -2.45
N THR A 87 18.90 -2.62 -3.46
CA THR A 87 18.86 -4.09 -3.38
C THR A 87 19.64 -4.75 -4.53
N ASN A 88 19.31 -5.99 -4.91
CA ASN A 88 19.93 -6.75 -5.99
C ASN A 88 18.90 -7.11 -7.08
N GLU A 89 19.38 -7.59 -8.22
CA GLU A 89 18.55 -7.90 -9.40
C GLU A 89 17.43 -8.92 -9.10
N GLU A 90 17.73 -9.96 -8.32
CA GLU A 90 16.75 -10.97 -7.93
C GLU A 90 15.60 -10.36 -7.10
N THR A 91 15.94 -9.50 -6.13
CA THR A 91 14.95 -8.84 -5.27
C THR A 91 14.08 -7.87 -6.06
N VAL A 92 14.65 -7.18 -7.06
CA VAL A 92 13.90 -6.29 -7.96
C VAL A 92 12.86 -7.07 -8.75
N VAL A 93 13.21 -8.25 -9.29
CA VAL A 93 12.24 -9.10 -9.99
C VAL A 93 11.11 -9.52 -9.05
N LEU A 94 11.45 -9.94 -7.83
CA LEU A 94 10.45 -10.33 -6.83
C LEU A 94 9.57 -9.15 -6.39
N SER A 95 10.11 -7.93 -6.33
CA SER A 95 9.34 -6.73 -5.98
C SER A 95 8.30 -6.42 -7.03
N VAL A 96 8.62 -6.56 -8.32
CA VAL A 96 7.65 -6.40 -9.40
C VAL A 96 6.51 -7.42 -9.28
N PHE A 97 6.82 -8.71 -9.06
CA PHE A 97 5.79 -9.72 -8.86
C PHE A 97 4.90 -9.43 -7.65
N ASN A 98 5.49 -8.99 -6.53
CA ASN A 98 4.73 -8.59 -5.36
C ASN A 98 3.80 -7.41 -5.66
N GLY A 99 4.30 -6.38 -6.36
CA GLY A 99 3.50 -5.22 -6.73
C GLY A 99 2.30 -5.61 -7.59
N VAL A 100 2.49 -6.41 -8.63
CA VAL A 100 1.41 -6.91 -9.50
C VAL A 100 0.35 -7.67 -8.70
N ILE A 101 0.78 -8.57 -7.81
CA ILE A 101 -0.13 -9.37 -6.97
C ILE A 101 -0.90 -8.44 -6.02
N CYS A 102 -0.21 -7.52 -5.35
CA CYS A 102 -0.86 -6.53 -4.49
C CYS A 102 -1.88 -5.70 -5.26
N SER A 103 -1.51 -5.14 -6.41
CA SER A 103 -2.37 -4.32 -7.28
C SER A 103 -3.62 -5.09 -7.70
N ALA A 104 -3.48 -6.36 -8.11
CA ALA A 104 -4.63 -7.22 -8.44
C ALA A 104 -5.54 -7.49 -7.24
N LEU A 105 -5.00 -7.55 -6.03
CA LEU A 105 -5.75 -7.81 -4.81
C LEU A 105 -6.43 -6.57 -4.21
N VAL A 106 -5.93 -5.35 -4.45
CA VAL A 106 -6.49 -4.12 -3.86
C VAL A 106 -8.01 -3.98 -4.05
N PRO A 107 -8.58 -4.07 -5.27
CA PRO A 107 -10.03 -3.93 -5.45
C PRO A 107 -10.82 -4.97 -4.66
N PHE A 108 -10.34 -6.21 -4.65
CA PHE A 108 -10.97 -7.31 -3.93
C PHE A 108 -10.90 -7.09 -2.41
N LEU A 109 -9.73 -6.72 -1.88
CA LEU A 109 -9.53 -6.52 -0.45
C LEU A 109 -10.34 -5.32 0.07
N ILE A 110 -10.42 -4.22 -0.68
CA ILE A 110 -11.25 -3.07 -0.31
C ILE A 110 -12.72 -3.51 -0.18
N SER A 111 -13.25 -4.19 -1.20
CA SER A 111 -14.64 -4.65 -1.19
C SER A 111 -14.90 -5.68 -0.08
N PHE A 112 -14.02 -6.66 0.07
CA PHE A 112 -14.12 -7.70 1.10
C PHE A 112 -14.12 -7.10 2.51
N CYS A 113 -13.15 -6.22 2.81
CA CYS A 113 -13.03 -5.60 4.12
C CYS A 113 -14.22 -4.71 4.46
N TYR A 114 -14.71 -3.92 3.49
CA TYR A 114 -15.84 -3.02 3.70
C TYR A 114 -17.16 -3.76 3.99
N ASN A 115 -17.40 -4.91 3.36
CA ASN A 115 -18.67 -5.63 3.48
C ASN A 115 -18.72 -6.61 4.66
N ILE A 116 -17.58 -7.09 5.15
CA ILE A 116 -17.52 -8.13 6.19
C ILE A 116 -17.38 -7.56 7.60
N PHE A 117 -16.64 -6.46 7.74
CA PHE A 117 -16.36 -5.80 9.02
C PHE A 117 -17.18 -4.52 9.19
#